data_AF-A0A6A4I1U0-F1
#
_entry.id   AF-A0A6A4I1U0-F1
#
_cell.length_a   1.000
_cell.length_b   1.000
_cell.length_c   1.000
_cell.angle_alpha   90.00
_cell.angle_beta   90.00
_cell.angle_gamma   90.00
#
_symmetry.space_group_name_H-M   'P 1'
#
loop_
_entity.id
_entity.type
_entity.pdbx_description
1 polymer ?
#
loop_
_entity_poly.entity_id
_entity_poly.type
_entity_poly.pdbx_seq_one_letter_code
_entity_poly.pdbx_strand_id
1 'polypeptide(L)'
;MKIRNIQGLFCYRGFHDFNHTGVEWCADHHLASLLHKSLLFLSLIHSHSFTHSVPYLVPMYALTFILLAQALERVSSQQIYDIWQTSWDQSKLFSGVGTGNPINFTSATAASTTANIIVDDSTVYQTIDGFGGSMTDASALLLSSLKSTNSENYATLMSRMWDPTDGEEGAGLSYIRVPIGANDFSATTWTILSTTLLSRISISRRLLPYVFDVMSDILAINSALKIHLLPWSPPRWMKTGDAMNGGSLSTDMVQYYATYLFKAVEAWDAKGFPVYAVSIQNEVLNSNPTYPTALFTPAVEGQVGTMLRTLLNSSSLSAVKIIGYEHNWNDATTYPVELMEVAESAFDGVAFHCYGGTVDEQSDFYALYPSKEIYFTECSGTPGTDWWTDIKYSMNTLWIGGLANWARTGLMWNIAEDEAALPLLPTANDCVDGCRGIVTINTNGTYVLNQEFYGLAQASKAIIPKDVGGPFGQRIENTVEGSADWALIVGSYMTGRVSSTSNRYSLVVLNWDDSSATGTVTPVSVPATIEFRGVRASYTFPVGVTTLTWYAEAE
;
A
#
# COMPACT_ATOMS: atom_id res chain seq x y z
N MET A 1 63.93 -8.98 -31.12
CA MET A 1 63.94 -9.39 -29.71
C MET A 1 62.82 -8.64 -28.99
N LYS A 2 61.78 -9.37 -28.54
CA LYS A 2 60.69 -9.08 -27.56
C LYS A 2 60.13 -7.64 -27.35
N ILE A 3 58.86 -7.47 -27.74
CA ILE A 3 57.65 -7.03 -27.00
C ILE A 3 57.79 -5.96 -25.88
N ARG A 4 56.98 -4.87 -25.98
CA ARG A 4 55.94 -4.52 -24.98
C ARG A 4 54.92 -3.51 -25.51
N ASN A 5 53.66 -3.94 -25.51
CA ASN A 5 52.43 -3.15 -25.60
C ASN A 5 52.29 -2.25 -24.36
N ILE A 6 51.82 -1.02 -24.55
CA ILE A 6 51.19 -0.21 -23.50
C ILE A 6 49.86 0.31 -24.06
N GLN A 7 48.76 -0.28 -23.60
CA GLN A 7 47.43 0.33 -23.65
C GLN A 7 47.36 1.36 -22.52
N GLY A 8 47.09 2.63 -22.85
CA GLY A 8 46.84 3.69 -21.87
C GLY A 8 45.34 3.95 -21.72
N LEU A 9 44.83 3.75 -20.50
CA LEU A 9 43.52 4.18 -20.02
C LEU A 9 43.43 5.72 -20.04
N PHE A 10 42.33 6.30 -20.56
CA PHE A 10 41.96 7.69 -20.30
C PHE A 10 40.83 7.70 -19.25
N CYS A 11 41.15 8.09 -18.00
CA CYS A 11 40.17 8.46 -16.98
C CYS A 11 40.23 9.98 -16.77
N TYR A 12 39.09 10.67 -16.83
CA TYR A 12 38.98 12.09 -16.51
C TYR A 12 38.76 12.24 -14.98
N ARG A 13 39.62 13.01 -14.30
CA ARG A 13 39.46 13.40 -12.88
C ARG A 13 39.05 14.88 -12.80
N GLY A 14 37.86 15.16 -12.26
CA GLY A 14 37.52 16.46 -11.70
C GLY A 14 37.88 16.49 -10.21
N PHE A 15 38.67 17.47 -9.77
CA PHE A 15 39.02 17.69 -8.37
C PHE A 15 37.95 18.54 -7.67
N HIS A 16 37.34 18.02 -6.58
CA HIS A 16 37.28 18.68 -5.26
C HIS A 16 36.68 17.73 -4.17
N ASP A 17 37.56 17.39 -3.22
CA ASP A 17 37.43 17.06 -1.78
C ASP A 17 36.44 16.01 -1.19
N PHE A 18 37.03 14.86 -0.79
CA PHE A 18 36.83 13.91 0.35
C PHE A 18 35.43 13.73 0.99
N ASN A 19 34.83 12.53 1.10
CA ASN A 19 35.33 11.28 1.73
C ASN A 19 34.56 10.01 1.25
N HIS A 20 35.30 8.91 0.98
CA HIS A 20 34.97 7.46 0.86
C HIS A 20 33.50 7.00 0.74
N THR A 21 33.05 6.30 -0.33
CA THR A 21 33.43 4.96 -0.82
C THR A 21 33.28 4.85 -2.36
N GLY A 22 34.20 4.13 -3.02
CA GLY A 22 34.28 4.05 -4.49
C GLY A 22 33.53 2.86 -5.10
N VAL A 23 32.79 3.12 -6.18
CA VAL A 23 32.29 2.12 -7.15
C VAL A 23 32.81 2.53 -8.53
N GLU A 24 33.63 1.70 -9.16
CA GLU A 24 34.10 1.87 -10.55
C GLU A 24 33.03 1.37 -11.52
N TRP A 25 32.61 2.21 -12.47
CA TRP A 25 31.83 1.79 -13.64
C TRP A 25 32.76 1.63 -14.85
N CYS A 26 32.97 0.38 -15.29
CA CYS A 26 33.57 0.07 -16.58
C CYS A 26 32.50 0.12 -17.67
N ALA A 27 32.61 1.05 -18.62
CA ALA A 27 31.78 1.06 -19.82
C ALA A 27 32.20 -0.05 -20.80
N ASP A 28 31.20 -0.63 -21.47
CA ASP A 28 31.31 -1.77 -22.36
C ASP A 28 32.25 -1.51 -23.56
N HIS A 29 33.29 -2.33 -23.68
CA HIS A 29 34.36 -2.21 -24.68
C HIS A 29 33.85 -2.33 -26.14
N HIS A 30 32.65 -2.88 -26.34
CA HIS A 30 32.06 -3.04 -27.67
C HIS A 30 31.55 -1.72 -28.27
N LEU A 31 30.98 -0.82 -27.46
CA LEU A 31 30.44 0.46 -27.95
C LEU A 31 31.56 1.43 -28.37
N ALA A 32 32.63 1.50 -27.57
CA ALA A 32 33.79 2.34 -27.87
C ALA A 32 34.51 1.91 -29.16
N SER A 33 34.58 0.60 -29.41
CA SER A 33 35.15 0.01 -30.63
C SER A 33 34.34 0.35 -31.89
N LEU A 34 33.01 0.35 -31.79
CA LEU A 34 32.10 0.74 -32.88
C LEU A 34 32.21 2.23 -33.19
N LEU A 35 32.19 3.10 -32.18
CA LEU A 35 32.36 4.55 -32.34
C LEU A 35 33.72 4.90 -32.97
N HIS A 36 34.79 4.22 -32.57
CA HIS A 36 36.12 4.47 -33.12
C HIS A 36 36.25 4.04 -34.59
N LYS A 37 35.63 2.91 -34.97
CA LYS A 37 35.60 2.44 -36.37
C LYS A 37 34.73 3.34 -37.26
N SER A 38 33.64 3.89 -36.74
CA SER A 38 32.78 4.83 -37.46
C SER A 38 33.46 6.17 -37.71
N LEU A 39 34.23 6.68 -36.74
CA LEU A 39 35.02 7.91 -36.88
C LEU A 39 36.17 7.74 -37.91
N LEU A 40 36.78 6.55 -37.99
CA LEU A 40 37.76 6.21 -39.03
C LEU A 40 37.14 6.13 -40.43
N PHE A 41 35.88 5.70 -40.55
CA PHE A 41 35.17 5.66 -41.82
C PHE A 41 34.83 7.08 -42.34
N LEU A 42 34.48 8.00 -41.43
CA LEU A 42 34.22 9.42 -41.74
C LEU A 42 35.49 10.20 -42.11
N SER A 43 36.66 9.85 -41.58
CA SER A 43 37.94 10.47 -41.96
C SER A 43 38.44 9.99 -43.33
N LEU A 44 38.13 8.74 -43.71
CA LEU A 44 38.42 8.20 -45.05
C LEU A 44 37.61 8.92 -46.14
N ILE A 45 36.35 9.30 -45.87
CA ILE A 45 35.49 10.03 -46.82
C ILE A 45 35.99 11.46 -47.06
N HIS A 46 36.66 12.10 -46.10
CA HIS A 46 37.23 13.44 -46.25
C HIS A 46 38.55 13.49 -47.04
N SER A 47 39.14 12.33 -47.38
CA SER A 47 40.47 12.27 -48.00
C SER A 47 40.46 12.10 -49.53
N HIS A 48 39.30 11.95 -50.16
CA HIS A 48 39.20 11.74 -51.61
C HIS A 48 38.34 12.82 -52.28
N SER A 49 39.02 13.68 -53.03
CA SER A 49 38.45 14.72 -53.89
C SER A 49 37.60 14.10 -55.01
N PHE A 50 36.31 13.87 -54.76
CA PHE A 50 35.36 13.57 -55.83
C PHE A 50 34.81 14.88 -56.42
N THR A 51 35.42 15.28 -57.53
CA THR A 51 34.79 16.22 -58.47
C THR A 51 33.69 15.50 -59.25
N HIS A 52 32.53 16.14 -59.29
CA HIS A 52 31.34 15.86 -60.10
C HIS A 52 30.23 14.96 -59.51
N SER A 53 29.13 15.66 -59.20
CA SER A 53 27.73 15.27 -59.34
C SER A 53 27.21 14.07 -58.54
N VAL A 54 26.80 14.30 -57.28
CA VAL A 54 25.46 13.91 -56.77
C VAL A 54 25.04 14.82 -55.59
N PRO A 55 24.17 15.84 -55.77
CA PRO A 55 23.75 16.73 -54.68
C PRO A 55 22.71 16.10 -53.72
N TYR A 56 22.19 14.92 -54.02
CA TYR A 56 21.00 14.36 -53.34
C TYR A 56 21.28 13.13 -52.45
N LEU A 57 22.47 12.53 -52.48
CA LEU A 57 22.78 11.33 -51.68
C LEU A 57 23.19 11.67 -50.25
N VAL A 58 23.97 12.73 -50.04
CA VAL A 58 24.50 13.11 -48.71
C VAL A 58 23.39 13.51 -47.71
N PRO A 59 22.34 14.29 -48.09
CA PRO A 59 21.24 14.60 -47.19
C PRO A 59 20.39 13.36 -46.86
N MET A 60 20.27 12.44 -47.82
CA MET A 60 19.42 11.24 -47.68
C MET A 60 20.04 10.22 -46.72
N TYR A 61 21.36 10.01 -46.76
CA TYR A 61 22.09 9.19 -45.79
C TYR A 61 22.16 9.82 -44.40
N ALA A 62 22.28 11.15 -44.30
CA ALA A 62 22.23 11.85 -43.01
C ALA A 62 20.83 11.75 -42.38
N LEU A 63 19.76 11.88 -43.17
CA LEU A 63 18.39 11.73 -42.68
C LEU A 63 18.09 10.27 -42.28
N THR A 64 18.59 9.27 -43.01
CA THR A 64 18.45 7.86 -42.61
C THR A 64 19.30 7.52 -41.39
N PHE A 65 20.49 8.10 -41.22
CA PHE A 65 21.29 7.94 -40.00
C PHE A 65 20.65 8.63 -38.80
N ILE A 66 20.02 9.79 -38.97
CA ILE A 66 19.27 10.46 -37.91
C ILE A 66 17.99 9.69 -37.59
N LEU A 67 17.29 9.14 -38.57
CA LEU A 67 16.12 8.27 -38.35
C LEU A 67 16.50 6.92 -37.73
N LEU A 68 17.62 6.31 -38.13
CA LEU A 68 18.16 5.11 -37.46
C LEU A 68 18.70 5.42 -36.07
N ALA A 69 19.36 6.57 -35.86
CA ALA A 69 19.83 6.99 -34.54
C ALA A 69 18.65 7.35 -33.63
N GLN A 70 17.58 7.99 -34.13
CA GLN A 70 16.34 8.21 -33.38
C GLN A 70 15.55 6.92 -33.15
N ALA A 71 15.66 5.93 -34.05
CA ALA A 71 15.14 4.58 -33.82
C ALA A 71 16.02 3.74 -32.87
N LEU A 72 17.31 4.07 -32.72
CA LEU A 72 18.27 3.43 -31.82
C LEU A 72 18.33 4.12 -30.43
N GLU A 73 17.93 5.40 -30.31
CA GLU A 73 18.04 6.21 -29.09
C GLU A 73 16.80 6.20 -28.18
N ARG A 74 15.87 5.24 -28.33
CA ARG A 74 14.78 5.04 -27.34
C ARG A 74 14.50 3.60 -26.93
N VAL A 75 15.43 2.67 -27.15
CA VAL A 75 15.36 1.39 -26.43
C VAL A 75 16.19 1.51 -25.15
N SER A 76 15.73 2.34 -24.21
CA SER A 76 16.01 1.99 -22.82
C SER A 76 15.26 0.68 -22.60
N SER A 77 16.00 -0.43 -22.63
CA SER A 77 15.41 -1.74 -22.38
C SER A 77 14.78 -1.68 -21.00
N GLN A 78 13.45 -1.75 -20.95
CA GLN A 78 12.73 -1.88 -19.69
C GLN A 78 13.26 -3.13 -19.00
N GLN A 79 13.48 -3.02 -17.70
CA GLN A 79 14.17 -4.02 -16.91
C GLN A 79 13.44 -4.22 -15.59
N ILE A 80 13.12 -5.47 -15.27
CA ILE A 80 12.69 -5.85 -13.93
C ILE A 80 13.95 -6.03 -13.10
N TYR A 81 14.11 -5.22 -12.05
CA TYR A 81 15.33 -5.19 -11.22
C TYR A 81 15.06 -5.46 -9.74
N ASP A 82 13.80 -5.42 -9.30
CA ASP A 82 13.42 -5.64 -7.90
C ASP A 82 12.30 -6.68 -7.84
N ILE A 83 12.55 -7.79 -7.12
CA ILE A 83 11.63 -8.93 -7.01
C ILE A 83 11.62 -9.42 -5.57
N TRP A 84 10.42 -9.48 -5.00
CA TRP A 84 10.14 -9.86 -3.61
C TRP A 84 9.27 -11.11 -3.56
N GLN A 85 9.61 -12.06 -2.69
CA GLN A 85 8.89 -13.34 -2.59
C GLN A 85 8.42 -13.66 -1.17
N THR A 86 7.20 -14.19 -1.09
CA THR A 86 6.62 -14.86 0.07
C THR A 86 6.15 -16.23 -0.40
N SER A 87 6.78 -17.31 0.06
CA SER A 87 6.47 -18.66 -0.42
C SER A 87 5.40 -19.35 0.42
N TRP A 88 4.68 -20.27 -0.21
CA TRP A 88 3.65 -21.08 0.46
C TRP A 88 4.19 -21.90 1.64
N ASP A 89 5.46 -22.29 1.59
CA ASP A 89 6.15 -23.12 2.59
C ASP A 89 7.00 -22.31 3.60
N GLN A 90 6.88 -20.98 3.58
CA GLN A 90 7.65 -20.05 4.44
C GLN A 90 9.17 -20.07 4.23
N SER A 91 9.69 -20.74 3.19
CA SER A 91 11.12 -20.68 2.83
C SER A 91 11.57 -19.28 2.38
N LYS A 92 10.63 -18.43 1.95
CA LYS A 92 10.79 -17.00 1.67
C LYS A 92 9.69 -16.22 2.37
N LEU A 93 10.06 -15.16 3.10
CA LEU A 93 9.17 -14.39 3.96
C LEU A 93 9.37 -12.90 3.68
N PHE A 94 8.76 -12.42 2.59
CA PHE A 94 8.99 -11.08 2.02
C PHE A 94 10.49 -10.76 1.90
N SER A 95 11.18 -11.57 1.09
CA SER A 95 12.62 -11.48 0.89
C SER A 95 12.96 -11.15 -0.55
N GLY A 96 13.96 -10.30 -0.75
CA GLY A 96 14.47 -9.96 -2.08
C GLY A 96 15.14 -11.17 -2.74
N VAL A 97 14.88 -11.39 -4.03
CA VAL A 97 15.39 -12.56 -4.77
C VAL A 97 16.78 -12.32 -5.38
N GLY A 98 17.33 -11.10 -5.27
CA GLY A 98 18.69 -10.78 -5.68
C GLY A 98 18.98 -11.26 -7.10
N THR A 99 18.28 -10.70 -8.11
CA THR A 99 18.53 -11.10 -9.49
C THR A 99 19.88 -10.54 -9.90
N GLY A 100 20.95 -11.34 -9.80
CA GLY A 100 22.31 -10.95 -10.18
C GLY A 100 22.43 -10.33 -11.58
N ASN A 101 21.40 -10.45 -12.42
CA ASN A 101 21.13 -9.60 -13.58
C ASN A 101 19.64 -9.23 -13.66
N PRO A 102 19.27 -8.00 -14.07
CA PRO A 102 17.87 -7.62 -14.32
C PRO A 102 17.24 -8.43 -15.46
N ILE A 103 15.92 -8.63 -15.42
CA ILE A 103 15.17 -9.31 -16.49
C ILE A 103 14.75 -8.29 -17.53
N ASN A 104 15.24 -8.46 -18.77
CA ASN A 104 14.96 -7.54 -19.87
C ASN A 104 13.61 -7.81 -20.53
N PHE A 105 12.88 -6.75 -20.85
CA PHE A 105 11.80 -6.82 -21.83
C PHE A 105 12.38 -6.82 -23.25
N THR A 106 11.95 -7.75 -24.11
CA THR A 106 12.41 -7.83 -25.50
C THR A 106 11.25 -8.11 -26.46
N SER A 107 11.38 -7.67 -27.72
CA SER A 107 10.42 -7.99 -28.78
C SER A 107 10.58 -9.42 -29.34
N ALA A 108 11.69 -10.09 -29.02
CA ALA A 108 11.98 -11.46 -29.49
C ALA A 108 11.29 -12.53 -28.64
N THR A 109 10.85 -12.19 -27.43
CA THR A 109 10.14 -13.10 -26.54
C THR A 109 8.70 -13.30 -27.04
N ALA A 110 8.38 -14.52 -27.48
CA ALA A 110 7.01 -14.92 -27.78
C ALA A 110 6.17 -15.00 -26.50
N ALA A 111 4.87 -14.73 -26.59
CA ALA A 111 3.96 -14.93 -25.47
C ALA A 111 3.98 -16.40 -25.01
N SER A 112 4.04 -16.63 -23.70
CA SER A 112 3.95 -17.97 -23.12
C SER A 112 2.54 -18.52 -23.34
N THR A 113 2.46 -19.77 -23.81
CA THR A 113 1.17 -20.49 -23.94
C THR A 113 0.63 -20.94 -22.58
N THR A 114 1.47 -20.94 -21.55
CA THR A 114 1.08 -21.34 -20.19
C THR A 114 0.38 -20.18 -19.48
N ALA A 115 1.02 -19.00 -19.43
CA ALA A 115 0.43 -17.79 -18.86
C ALA A 115 1.09 -16.54 -19.47
N ASN A 116 0.30 -15.59 -19.97
CA ASN A 116 0.73 -14.28 -20.44
C ASN A 116 -0.02 -13.21 -19.65
N ILE A 117 0.69 -12.44 -18.83
CA ILE A 117 0.16 -11.29 -18.10
C ILE A 117 0.33 -10.07 -19.00
N ILE A 118 -0.78 -9.49 -19.46
CA ILE A 118 -0.80 -8.30 -20.32
C ILE A 118 -1.12 -7.10 -19.44
N VAL A 119 -0.21 -6.12 -19.39
CA VAL A 119 -0.37 -4.89 -18.61
C VAL A 119 -0.74 -3.75 -19.56
N ASP A 120 -1.88 -3.12 -19.32
CA ASP A 120 -2.39 -1.97 -20.07
C ASP A 120 -2.45 -0.73 -19.18
N ASP A 121 -1.49 0.16 -19.39
CA ASP A 121 -1.38 1.43 -18.68
C ASP A 121 -2.17 2.58 -19.33
N SER A 122 -2.88 2.33 -20.43
CA SER A 122 -3.82 3.30 -21.01
C SER A 122 -5.15 3.35 -20.25
N THR A 123 -5.47 2.30 -19.49
CA THR A 123 -6.65 2.22 -18.63
C THR A 123 -6.22 2.33 -17.17
N VAL A 124 -6.47 3.50 -16.57
CA VAL A 124 -6.11 3.82 -15.18
C VAL A 124 -7.36 3.91 -14.31
N TYR A 125 -7.30 3.30 -13.13
CA TYR A 125 -8.39 3.24 -12.16
C TYR A 125 -8.10 4.15 -10.94
N GLN A 126 -8.55 3.74 -9.76
CA GLN A 126 -8.40 4.51 -8.54
C GLN A 126 -6.94 4.61 -8.06
N THR A 127 -6.63 5.72 -7.40
CA THR A 127 -5.41 5.85 -6.58
C THR A 127 -5.54 5.03 -5.32
N ILE A 128 -4.45 4.39 -4.92
CA ILE A 128 -4.36 3.55 -3.73
C ILE A 128 -3.75 4.41 -2.61
N ASP A 129 -4.52 4.62 -1.56
CA ASP A 129 -4.16 5.48 -0.43
C ASP A 129 -3.20 4.78 0.53
N GLY A 130 -3.18 3.45 0.59
CA GLY A 130 -2.14 2.70 1.30
C GLY A 130 -2.65 1.46 2.04
N PHE A 131 -1.71 0.80 2.69
CA PHE A 131 -1.91 -0.44 3.43
C PHE A 131 -1.41 -0.31 4.87
N GLY A 132 -2.00 -1.07 5.79
CA GLY A 132 -1.60 -1.08 7.19
C GLY A 132 -2.62 -1.70 8.12
N GLY A 133 -2.90 -1.03 9.23
CA GLY A 133 -3.87 -1.50 10.22
C GLY A 133 -4.19 -0.46 11.27
N SER A 134 -4.80 -0.89 12.39
CA SER A 134 -5.24 0.02 13.45
C SER A 134 -4.28 0.06 14.63
N MET A 135 -3.93 1.28 15.04
CA MET A 135 -3.15 1.56 16.24
C MET A 135 -4.09 1.62 17.44
N THR A 136 -4.55 0.45 17.90
CA THR A 136 -5.36 0.30 19.12
C THR A 136 -4.54 0.62 20.37
N ASP A 137 -5.22 0.79 21.51
CA ASP A 137 -4.54 0.98 22.80
C ASP A 137 -3.61 -0.21 23.09
N ALA A 138 -4.07 -1.44 22.82
CA ALA A 138 -3.28 -2.65 22.89
C ALA A 138 -2.03 -2.58 22.01
N SER A 139 -2.20 -2.28 20.72
CA SER A 139 -1.09 -2.21 19.76
C SER A 139 -0.02 -1.22 20.21
N ALA A 140 -0.43 -0.01 20.60
CA ALA A 140 0.49 1.03 21.01
C ALA A 140 1.20 0.71 22.33
N LEU A 141 0.48 0.12 23.30
CA LEU A 141 1.06 -0.32 24.56
C LEU A 141 2.12 -1.42 24.36
N LEU A 142 1.82 -2.41 23.52
CA LEU A 142 2.72 -3.53 23.25
C LEU A 142 3.97 -3.08 22.50
N LEU A 143 3.82 -2.22 21.49
CA LEU A 143 4.96 -1.62 20.78
C LEU A 143 5.84 -0.79 21.72
N SER A 144 5.23 0.06 22.56
CA SER A 144 5.94 0.81 23.59
C SER A 144 6.63 -0.09 24.63
N SER A 145 6.01 -1.23 24.96
CA SER A 145 6.58 -2.21 25.88
C SER A 145 7.76 -2.93 25.26
N LEU A 146 7.66 -3.34 23.98
CA LEU A 146 8.78 -3.91 23.24
C LEU A 146 9.95 -2.92 23.16
N LYS A 147 9.68 -1.63 22.87
CA LYS A 147 10.72 -0.58 22.88
C LYS A 147 11.47 -0.51 24.21
N SER A 148 10.75 -0.69 25.32
CA SER A 148 11.33 -0.63 26.67
C SER A 148 12.06 -1.92 27.07
N THR A 149 11.54 -3.07 26.68
CA THR A 149 12.07 -4.39 27.04
C THR A 149 13.23 -4.82 26.13
N ASN A 150 13.13 -4.53 24.83
CA ASN A 150 14.13 -4.86 23.81
C ASN A 150 14.08 -3.85 22.65
N SER A 151 14.80 -2.74 22.82
CA SER A 151 14.83 -1.64 21.84
C SER A 151 15.40 -2.01 20.47
N GLU A 152 16.28 -3.01 20.40
CA GLU A 152 16.84 -3.51 19.13
C GLU A 152 15.78 -4.26 18.32
N ASN A 153 15.03 -5.15 18.96
CA ASN A 153 13.90 -5.83 18.34
C ASN A 153 12.82 -4.83 17.92
N TYR A 154 12.52 -3.83 18.75
CA TYR A 154 11.62 -2.75 18.37
C TYR A 154 12.11 -2.02 17.11
N ALA A 155 13.35 -1.53 17.08
CA ALA A 155 13.88 -0.81 15.92
C ALA A 155 13.85 -1.65 14.64
N THR A 156 14.19 -2.94 14.75
CA THR A 156 14.12 -3.88 13.63
C THR A 156 12.68 -4.06 13.15
N LEU A 157 11.74 -4.32 14.05
CA LEU A 157 10.32 -4.45 13.72
C LEU A 157 9.78 -3.18 13.05
N MET A 158 10.08 -2.00 13.59
CA MET A 158 9.61 -0.73 13.04
C MET A 158 10.16 -0.49 11.62
N SER A 159 11.42 -0.83 11.36
CA SER A 159 11.98 -0.79 10.00
C SER A 159 11.28 -1.81 9.08
N ARG A 160 11.05 -3.06 9.52
CA ARG A 160 10.32 -4.06 8.72
C ARG A 160 8.91 -3.63 8.35
N MET A 161 8.20 -2.97 9.25
CA MET A 161 6.81 -2.57 9.02
C MET A 161 6.70 -1.28 8.23
N TRP A 162 7.51 -0.27 8.54
CA TRP A 162 7.24 1.09 8.11
C TRP A 162 8.24 1.64 7.10
N ASP A 163 9.43 1.05 6.93
CA ASP A 163 10.44 1.60 6.03
C ASP A 163 9.99 1.51 4.55
N PRO A 164 9.79 2.66 3.86
CA PRO A 164 9.34 2.68 2.47
C PRO A 164 10.49 2.54 1.46
N THR A 165 11.74 2.38 1.90
CA THR A 165 12.92 2.39 1.04
C THR A 165 12.93 1.19 0.09
N ASP A 166 13.20 1.42 -1.20
CA ASP A 166 13.35 0.36 -2.20
C ASP A 166 14.60 -0.49 -1.90
N GLY A 167 14.56 -1.79 -2.22
CA GLY A 167 15.67 -2.72 -1.99
C GLY A 167 15.86 -3.12 -0.52
N GLU A 168 15.33 -2.35 0.43
CA GLU A 168 15.23 -2.76 1.82
C GLU A 168 14.04 -3.69 2.04
N GLU A 169 14.18 -4.63 2.97
CA GLU A 169 13.14 -5.59 3.32
C GLU A 169 12.04 -4.97 4.23
N GLY A 170 11.76 -3.68 4.03
CA GLY A 170 10.67 -2.93 4.64
C GLY A 170 9.39 -3.01 3.81
N ALA A 171 8.27 -3.25 4.49
CA ALA A 171 6.93 -3.28 3.92
C ALA A 171 6.39 -1.89 3.54
N GLY A 172 6.94 -0.83 4.15
CA GLY A 172 6.52 0.55 3.93
C GLY A 172 5.03 0.78 4.12
N LEU A 173 4.42 0.14 5.12
CA LEU A 173 3.04 0.37 5.50
C LEU A 173 2.83 1.89 5.69
N SER A 174 1.70 2.39 5.21
CA SER A 174 1.54 3.82 4.91
C SER A 174 0.17 4.36 5.28
N TYR A 175 -0.68 3.55 5.92
CA TYR A 175 -2.01 3.97 6.35
C TYR A 175 -2.33 3.36 7.72
N ILE A 176 -2.64 4.21 8.70
CA ILE A 176 -3.01 3.79 10.06
C ILE A 176 -4.38 4.34 10.41
N ARG A 177 -5.23 3.45 10.90
CA ARG A 177 -6.47 3.82 11.58
C ARG A 177 -6.23 4.00 13.08
N VAL A 178 -6.79 5.04 13.69
CA VAL A 178 -6.61 5.31 15.12
C VAL A 178 -7.96 5.51 15.81
N PRO A 179 -8.26 4.69 16.83
CA PRO A 179 -9.46 4.86 17.65
C PRO A 179 -9.56 6.22 18.35
N ILE A 180 -10.75 6.84 18.27
CA ILE A 180 -11.09 8.03 19.07
C ILE A 180 -11.78 7.60 20.38
N GLY A 181 -10.99 7.30 21.39
CA GLY A 181 -11.46 6.73 22.65
C GLY A 181 -11.26 5.23 22.72
N ALA A 182 -11.84 4.60 23.75
CA ALA A 182 -11.73 3.16 23.95
C ALA A 182 -12.46 2.36 22.85
N ASN A 183 -11.90 1.19 22.57
CA ASN A 183 -12.47 0.12 21.75
C ASN A 183 -12.43 -1.19 22.56
N ASP A 184 -12.78 -2.31 21.93
CA ASP A 184 -12.63 -3.68 22.42
C ASP A 184 -11.21 -4.00 22.89
N PHE A 185 -10.16 -3.60 22.15
CA PHE A 185 -8.73 -3.72 22.51
C PHE A 185 -8.19 -2.58 23.38
N SER A 186 -9.01 -2.12 24.33
CA SER A 186 -8.63 -1.19 25.39
C SER A 186 -8.64 -1.89 26.75
N ALA A 187 -7.72 -1.55 27.66
CA ALA A 187 -7.74 -2.12 29.02
C ALA A 187 -8.94 -1.64 29.85
N THR A 188 -9.47 -0.45 29.56
CA THR A 188 -10.63 0.16 30.25
C THR A 188 -11.44 1.01 29.28
N THR A 189 -12.70 1.28 29.59
CA THR A 189 -13.54 2.20 28.79
C THR A 189 -13.20 3.66 29.08
N TRP A 190 -12.96 4.45 28.04
CA TRP A 190 -12.59 5.87 28.15
C TRP A 190 -12.96 6.66 26.89
N THR A 191 -13.04 7.99 27.03
CA THR A 191 -13.24 8.93 25.91
C THR A 191 -12.35 10.17 26.09
N ILE A 192 -12.05 10.88 25.00
CA ILE A 192 -11.24 12.11 24.99
C ILE A 192 -11.92 13.29 25.73
N LEU A 193 -13.21 13.18 26.08
CA LEU A 193 -13.92 14.15 26.93
C LEU A 193 -13.87 13.75 28.41
N SER A 194 -13.36 14.64 29.25
CA SER A 194 -13.40 14.46 30.71
C SER A 194 -14.63 15.08 31.38
N THR A 195 -15.40 15.91 30.66
CA THR A 195 -16.62 16.58 31.15
C THR A 195 -17.65 16.70 30.03
N THR A 196 -18.89 17.06 30.36
CA THR A 196 -19.96 17.40 29.38
C THR A 196 -19.72 18.74 28.68
N LEU A 197 -18.76 19.55 29.15
CA LEU A 197 -18.41 20.82 28.53
C LEU A 197 -17.48 20.58 27.33
N LEU A 198 -18.03 20.72 26.11
CA LEU A 198 -17.26 20.64 24.86
C LEU A 198 -16.15 21.70 24.74
N SER A 199 -16.15 22.75 25.58
CA SER A 199 -15.07 23.73 25.67
C SER A 199 -13.87 23.26 26.50
N ARG A 200 -13.99 22.14 27.23
CA ARG A 200 -12.95 21.55 28.08
C ARG A 200 -12.54 20.17 27.59
N ILE A 201 -12.26 20.07 26.30
CA ILE A 201 -11.63 18.86 25.74
C ILE A 201 -10.20 18.85 26.24
N SER A 202 -9.95 18.01 27.24
CA SER A 202 -8.62 17.80 27.78
C SER A 202 -7.90 16.75 26.94
N ILE A 203 -7.67 17.05 25.67
CA ILE A 203 -6.97 16.15 24.74
C ILE A 203 -5.60 15.78 25.33
N SER A 204 -4.97 16.71 26.05
CA SER A 204 -3.70 16.55 26.74
C SER A 204 -3.70 15.65 27.97
N ARG A 205 -4.85 15.20 28.51
CA ARG A 205 -4.87 14.32 29.71
C ARG A 205 -5.27 12.87 29.46
N ARG A 206 -5.79 12.53 28.28
CA ARG A 206 -6.36 11.18 28.04
C ARG A 206 -5.92 10.49 26.77
N LEU A 207 -5.29 11.18 25.81
CA LEU A 207 -4.57 10.45 24.78
C LEU A 207 -3.34 9.83 25.44
N LEU A 208 -3.28 8.51 25.34
CA LEU A 208 -2.27 7.69 25.96
C LEU A 208 -0.91 8.09 25.36
N PRO A 209 0.05 8.61 26.15
CA PRO A 209 1.31 9.16 25.62
C PRO A 209 2.03 8.19 24.68
N TYR A 210 1.98 6.89 24.99
CA TYR A 210 2.59 5.85 24.19
C TYR A 210 2.03 5.74 22.75
N VAL A 211 0.76 6.10 22.50
CA VAL A 211 0.21 6.17 21.13
C VAL A 211 0.98 7.21 20.32
N PHE A 212 1.17 8.40 20.88
CA PHE A 212 1.90 9.46 20.18
C PHE A 212 3.39 9.18 20.07
N ASP A 213 3.98 8.54 21.07
CA ASP A 213 5.40 8.17 21.02
C ASP A 213 5.65 7.15 19.89
N VAL A 214 4.81 6.11 19.79
CA VAL A 214 4.90 5.12 18.70
C VAL A 214 4.58 5.77 17.34
N MET A 215 3.53 6.58 17.24
CA MET A 215 3.20 7.28 15.98
C MET A 215 4.31 8.24 15.55
N SER A 216 5.02 8.89 16.50
CA SER A 216 6.19 9.73 16.20
C SER A 216 7.33 8.91 15.61
N ASP A 217 7.61 7.74 16.19
CA ASP A 217 8.63 6.82 15.67
C ASP A 217 8.27 6.37 14.24
N ILE A 218 6.99 6.05 13.97
CA ILE A 218 6.53 5.65 12.64
C ILE A 218 6.70 6.79 11.64
N LEU A 219 6.26 8.01 11.97
CA LEU A 219 6.38 9.17 11.06
C LEU A 219 7.84 9.53 10.76
N ALA A 220 8.75 9.28 11.69
CA ALA A 220 10.18 9.48 11.47
C ALA A 220 10.76 8.48 10.44
N ILE A 221 10.16 7.29 10.31
CA ILE A 221 10.54 6.27 9.33
C ILE A 221 9.79 6.50 8.01
N ASN A 222 8.48 6.72 8.07
CA ASN A 222 7.62 6.89 6.91
C ASN A 222 6.82 8.20 6.96
N SER A 223 7.36 9.22 6.30
CA SER A 223 6.70 10.53 6.18
C SER A 223 5.48 10.53 5.24
N ALA A 224 5.24 9.45 4.48
CA ALA A 224 4.08 9.31 3.61
C ALA A 224 2.84 8.73 4.32
N LEU A 225 2.95 8.48 5.64
CA LEU A 225 1.89 7.90 6.46
C LEU A 225 0.60 8.75 6.42
N LYS A 226 -0.53 8.08 6.18
CA LYS A 226 -1.88 8.63 6.33
C LYS A 226 -2.50 8.18 7.65
N ILE A 227 -3.15 9.10 8.35
CA ILE A 227 -3.79 8.86 9.64
C ILE A 227 -5.31 9.01 9.48
N HIS A 228 -6.05 7.97 9.86
CA HIS A 228 -7.51 7.92 9.77
C HIS A 228 -8.12 7.73 11.15
N LEU A 229 -8.86 8.72 11.65
CA LEU A 229 -9.49 8.64 12.96
C LEU A 229 -10.88 7.99 12.90
N LEU A 230 -11.22 7.12 13.85
CA LEU A 230 -12.57 6.53 13.94
C LEU A 230 -12.98 6.24 15.39
N PRO A 231 -14.15 6.69 15.88
CA PRO A 231 -14.67 6.30 17.19
C PRO A 231 -15.39 4.94 17.20
N TRP A 232 -15.26 4.19 18.31
CA TRP A 232 -16.10 3.01 18.58
C TRP A 232 -17.43 3.35 19.21
N SER A 233 -17.48 4.46 19.95
CA SER A 233 -18.71 4.90 20.59
C SER A 233 -18.66 6.40 20.87
N PRO A 234 -19.80 7.10 20.80
CA PRO A 234 -19.98 8.36 21.49
C PRO A 234 -19.73 8.23 23.00
N PRO A 235 -19.36 9.34 23.69
CA PRO A 235 -19.41 9.42 25.14
C PRO A 235 -20.76 8.97 25.71
N ARG A 236 -20.76 8.29 26.88
CA ARG A 236 -21.99 7.72 27.48
C ARG A 236 -23.19 8.67 27.53
N TRP A 237 -22.96 9.94 27.87
CA TRP A 237 -24.01 10.94 28.05
C TRP A 237 -24.64 11.40 26.72
N MET A 238 -24.02 11.08 25.59
CA MET A 238 -24.58 11.32 24.25
C MET A 238 -25.51 10.19 23.79
N LYS A 239 -25.59 9.07 24.53
CA LYS A 239 -26.20 7.83 24.04
C LYS A 239 -27.48 7.46 24.77
N THR A 240 -28.30 6.68 24.09
CA THR A 240 -29.43 5.98 24.71
C THR A 240 -28.89 5.00 25.75
N GLY A 241 -29.41 5.03 26.98
CA GLY A 241 -28.99 4.12 28.05
C GLY A 241 -27.78 4.59 28.87
N ASP A 242 -27.22 5.77 28.56
CA ASP A 242 -26.12 6.38 29.32
C ASP A 242 -24.94 5.40 29.54
N ALA A 243 -24.49 4.75 28.48
CA ALA A 243 -23.35 3.82 28.49
C ALA A 243 -22.57 3.91 27.18
N MET A 244 -21.26 3.66 27.22
CA MET A 244 -20.45 3.57 25.99
C MET A 244 -20.66 2.24 25.27
N ASN A 245 -20.97 1.17 25.98
CA ASN A 245 -21.19 -0.12 25.35
C ASN A 245 -22.65 -0.26 24.90
N GLY A 246 -22.86 -0.60 23.62
CA GLY A 246 -24.18 -0.73 23.01
C GLY A 246 -25.02 0.56 22.97
N GLY A 247 -26.24 0.45 22.45
CA GLY A 247 -27.17 1.57 22.33
C GLY A 247 -26.93 2.41 21.06
N SER A 248 -27.52 3.59 21.02
CA SER A 248 -27.52 4.47 19.85
C SER A 248 -27.11 5.89 20.24
N LEU A 249 -26.69 6.70 19.27
CA LEU A 249 -26.58 8.14 19.48
C LEU A 249 -27.97 8.73 19.71
N SER A 250 -28.14 9.50 20.78
CA SER A 250 -29.38 10.24 21.01
C SER A 250 -29.51 11.36 19.97
N THR A 251 -30.69 11.51 19.36
CA THR A 251 -30.92 12.49 18.26
C THR A 251 -30.57 13.93 18.65
N ASP A 252 -30.83 14.31 19.91
CA ASP A 252 -30.51 15.66 20.42
C ASP A 252 -29.01 15.90 20.63
N MET A 253 -28.17 14.87 20.42
CA MET A 253 -26.72 14.90 20.63
C MET A 253 -25.92 14.96 19.33
N VAL A 254 -26.58 14.96 18.15
CA VAL A 254 -25.95 15.02 16.82
C VAL A 254 -24.93 16.16 16.72
N GLN A 255 -25.30 17.38 17.10
CA GLN A 255 -24.41 18.54 17.05
C GLN A 255 -23.19 18.38 17.98
N TYR A 256 -23.41 17.81 19.18
CA TYR A 256 -22.35 17.60 20.15
C TYR A 256 -21.36 16.54 19.69
N TYR A 257 -21.87 15.50 19.03
CA TYR A 257 -21.05 14.42 18.48
C TYR A 257 -20.24 14.87 17.26
N ALA A 258 -20.82 15.63 16.33
CA ALA A 258 -20.07 16.24 15.23
C ALA A 258 -18.93 17.14 15.74
N THR A 259 -19.21 17.93 16.80
CA THR A 259 -18.19 18.77 17.44
C THR A 259 -17.10 17.93 18.13
N TYR A 260 -17.46 16.79 18.72
CA TYR A 260 -16.50 15.85 19.32
C TYR A 260 -15.52 15.30 18.29
N LEU A 261 -15.99 14.87 17.11
CA LEU A 261 -15.14 14.39 16.02
C LEU A 261 -14.23 15.50 15.49
N PHE A 262 -14.80 16.68 15.21
CA PHE A 262 -14.02 17.84 14.76
C PHE A 262 -12.88 18.19 15.72
N LYS A 263 -13.17 18.18 17.01
CA LYS A 263 -12.17 18.48 18.04
C LYS A 263 -11.12 17.39 18.21
N ALA A 264 -11.43 16.13 17.90
CA ALA A 264 -10.43 15.08 17.82
C ALA A 264 -9.46 15.37 16.66
N VAL A 265 -9.98 15.73 15.48
CA VAL A 265 -9.16 16.10 14.31
C VAL A 265 -8.26 17.29 14.62
N GLU A 266 -8.82 18.39 15.16
CA GLU A 266 -8.03 19.56 15.58
C GLU A 266 -6.92 19.21 16.58
N ALA A 267 -7.17 18.23 17.45
CA ALA A 267 -6.20 17.84 18.45
C ALA A 267 -4.97 17.11 17.90
N TRP A 268 -5.22 16.22 16.95
CA TRP A 268 -4.17 15.46 16.27
C TRP A 268 -3.31 16.39 15.43
N ASP A 269 -3.96 17.29 14.69
CA ASP A 269 -3.28 18.33 13.91
C ASP A 269 -2.41 19.24 14.80
N ALA A 270 -2.96 19.73 15.92
CA ALA A 270 -2.22 20.56 16.89
C ALA A 270 -1.02 19.85 17.55
N LYS A 271 -0.95 18.52 17.47
CA LYS A 271 0.17 17.70 17.96
C LYS A 271 1.18 17.35 16.86
N GLY A 272 0.99 17.84 15.63
CA GLY A 272 1.88 17.56 14.51
C GLY A 272 1.58 16.24 13.80
N PHE A 273 0.37 15.69 13.95
CA PHE A 273 -0.09 14.50 13.26
C PHE A 273 -1.26 14.87 12.34
N PRO A 274 -0.99 15.31 11.09
CA PRO A 274 -2.04 15.68 10.14
C PRO A 274 -2.98 14.49 9.90
N VAL A 275 -4.28 14.74 10.06
CA VAL A 275 -5.31 13.72 9.83
C VAL A 275 -5.65 13.70 8.34
N TYR A 276 -5.62 12.51 7.74
CA TYR A 276 -6.02 12.31 6.35
C TYR A 276 -7.54 12.14 6.24
N ALA A 277 -8.12 11.32 7.12
CA ALA A 277 -9.55 10.99 7.11
C ALA A 277 -10.11 10.87 8.53
N VAL A 278 -11.41 11.07 8.65
CA VAL A 278 -12.19 10.78 9.86
C VAL A 278 -13.47 10.08 9.48
N SER A 279 -13.81 9.02 10.22
CA SER A 279 -15.08 8.33 10.06
C SER A 279 -16.05 8.66 11.19
N ILE A 280 -17.34 8.44 10.95
CA ILE A 280 -18.39 8.85 11.90
C ILE A 280 -18.52 7.86 13.06
N GLN A 281 -18.62 6.56 12.79
CA GLN A 281 -18.89 5.54 13.80
C GLN A 281 -18.41 4.17 13.29
N ASN A 282 -17.63 3.45 14.09
CA ASN A 282 -17.23 2.08 13.78
C ASN A 282 -18.44 1.14 13.77
N GLU A 283 -18.52 0.25 12.78
CA GLU A 283 -19.55 -0.78 12.66
C GLU A 283 -20.93 -0.22 12.98
N VAL A 284 -21.39 0.72 12.15
CA VAL A 284 -22.54 1.60 12.47
C VAL A 284 -23.87 0.88 12.73
N LEU A 285 -23.95 -0.41 12.37
CA LEU A 285 -25.08 -1.31 12.63
C LEU A 285 -24.85 -2.27 13.82
N ASN A 286 -23.75 -2.15 14.55
CA ASN A 286 -23.43 -2.95 15.73
C ASN A 286 -23.83 -2.24 17.04
N SER A 287 -24.42 -3.01 17.97
CA SER A 287 -24.88 -2.55 19.30
C SER A 287 -24.54 -3.54 20.41
N ASN A 288 -23.31 -4.05 20.43
CA ASN A 288 -22.90 -4.98 21.46
C ASN A 288 -22.77 -4.31 22.85
N PRO A 289 -23.53 -4.73 23.89
CA PRO A 289 -23.47 -4.10 25.22
C PRO A 289 -22.21 -4.46 26.03
N THR A 290 -21.30 -5.27 25.49
CA THR A 290 -20.09 -5.77 26.18
C THR A 290 -18.86 -4.88 25.98
N TYR A 291 -18.79 -4.11 24.89
CA TYR A 291 -17.71 -3.17 24.57
C TYR A 291 -18.25 -1.93 23.83
N PRO A 292 -17.46 -0.85 23.67
CA PRO A 292 -17.90 0.36 23.00
C PRO A 292 -18.40 0.10 21.57
N THR A 293 -19.69 0.37 21.33
CA THR A 293 -20.38 0.23 20.03
C THR A 293 -21.56 1.19 19.98
N ALA A 294 -22.03 1.62 18.81
CA ALA A 294 -23.24 2.44 18.75
C ALA A 294 -23.97 2.35 17.40
N LEU A 295 -25.30 2.23 17.44
CA LEU A 295 -26.15 2.28 16.25
C LEU A 295 -26.44 3.69 15.80
N PHE A 296 -26.29 3.93 14.49
CA PHE A 296 -26.79 5.13 13.83
C PHE A 296 -27.62 4.70 12.61
N THR A 297 -28.73 5.40 12.37
CA THR A 297 -29.42 5.29 11.08
C THR A 297 -28.66 6.12 10.03
N PRO A 298 -28.82 5.84 8.72
CA PRO A 298 -28.19 6.64 7.67
C PRO A 298 -28.53 8.14 7.78
N ALA A 299 -29.77 8.47 8.19
CA ALA A 299 -30.19 9.85 8.42
C ALA A 299 -29.42 10.52 9.58
N VAL A 300 -29.18 9.81 10.68
CA VAL A 300 -28.42 10.34 11.83
C VAL A 300 -26.95 10.48 11.47
N GLU A 301 -26.35 9.47 10.83
CA GLU A 301 -24.97 9.55 10.35
C GLU A 301 -24.80 10.70 9.36
N GLY A 302 -25.73 10.86 8.41
CA GLY A 302 -25.75 11.95 7.45
C GLY A 302 -25.83 13.35 8.07
N GLN A 303 -26.63 13.51 9.14
CA GLN A 303 -26.68 14.77 9.90
C GLN A 303 -25.36 15.06 10.61
N VAL A 304 -24.75 14.06 11.25
CA VAL A 304 -23.43 14.21 11.90
C VAL A 304 -22.37 14.56 10.86
N GLY A 305 -22.32 13.84 9.74
CA GLY A 305 -21.38 14.08 8.65
C GLY A 305 -21.53 15.49 8.05
N THR A 306 -22.76 15.96 7.83
CA THR A 306 -23.02 17.31 7.30
C THR A 306 -22.54 18.39 8.26
N MET A 307 -22.78 18.23 9.56
CA MET A 307 -22.29 19.17 10.57
C MET A 307 -20.77 19.12 10.68
N LEU A 308 -20.16 17.93 10.66
CA LEU A 308 -18.70 17.76 10.68
C LEU A 308 -18.05 18.41 9.47
N ARG A 309 -18.60 18.20 8.26
CA ARG A 309 -18.13 18.86 7.03
C ARG A 309 -18.16 20.37 7.16
N THR A 310 -19.24 20.93 7.72
CA THR A 310 -19.36 22.37 7.95
C THR A 310 -18.27 22.87 8.89
N LEU A 311 -18.00 22.16 9.99
CA LEU A 311 -16.94 22.51 10.94
C LEU A 311 -15.55 22.47 10.30
N LEU A 312 -15.21 21.39 9.56
CA LEU A 312 -13.94 21.24 8.86
C LEU A 312 -13.73 22.32 7.79
N ASN A 313 -14.76 22.61 6.99
CA ASN A 313 -14.69 23.66 5.96
C ASN A 313 -14.55 25.07 6.54
N SER A 314 -15.02 25.29 7.77
CA SER A 314 -14.88 26.56 8.48
C SER A 314 -13.52 26.75 9.18
N SER A 315 -12.62 25.76 9.07
CA SER A 315 -11.27 25.79 9.64
C SER A 315 -10.19 25.51 8.59
N SER A 316 -8.93 25.40 9.01
CA SER A 316 -7.82 24.98 8.14
C SER A 316 -7.85 23.49 7.80
N LEU A 317 -8.83 22.73 8.30
CA LEU A 317 -8.91 21.26 8.17
C LEU A 317 -9.87 20.82 7.05
N SER A 318 -10.22 21.71 6.13
CA SER A 318 -11.15 21.43 5.02
C SER A 318 -10.74 20.26 4.11
N ALA A 319 -9.44 19.92 4.07
CA ALA A 319 -8.90 18.81 3.29
C ALA A 319 -9.12 17.43 3.95
N VAL A 320 -9.52 17.38 5.23
CA VAL A 320 -9.78 16.11 5.92
C VAL A 320 -11.00 15.44 5.30
N LYS A 321 -10.83 14.17 4.92
CA LYS A 321 -11.89 13.37 4.33
C LYS A 321 -12.88 12.89 5.38
N ILE A 322 -14.15 12.79 5.01
CA ILE A 322 -15.19 12.17 5.86
C ILE A 322 -15.64 10.88 5.21
N ILE A 323 -15.47 9.76 5.91
CA ILE A 323 -15.81 8.42 5.43
C ILE A 323 -17.00 7.89 6.25
N GLY A 324 -18.00 7.33 5.58
CA GLY A 324 -19.20 6.80 6.21
C GLY A 324 -19.29 5.27 6.22
N TYR A 325 -20.38 4.76 6.78
CA TYR A 325 -20.77 3.33 6.85
C TYR A 325 -19.89 2.45 7.75
N GLU A 326 -18.60 2.32 7.46
CA GLU A 326 -17.60 1.58 8.28
C GLU A 326 -18.10 0.24 8.81
N HIS A 327 -18.62 -0.62 7.91
CA HIS A 327 -19.17 -1.92 8.29
C HIS A 327 -19.10 -2.94 7.14
N ASN A 328 -19.80 -4.07 7.22
CA ASN A 328 -19.52 -5.25 6.38
C ASN A 328 -19.97 -5.15 4.91
N TRP A 329 -19.42 -5.98 4.03
CA TRP A 329 -19.80 -5.97 2.60
C TRP A 329 -21.28 -6.29 2.33
N ASN A 330 -21.90 -7.12 3.15
CA ASN A 330 -23.27 -7.62 2.91
C ASN A 330 -24.37 -6.54 2.93
N ASP A 331 -24.06 -5.29 3.32
CA ASP A 331 -24.99 -4.17 3.22
C ASP A 331 -24.57 -3.14 2.16
N ALA A 332 -23.61 -3.43 1.26
CA ALA A 332 -23.05 -2.46 0.31
C ALA A 332 -24.08 -1.77 -0.60
N THR A 333 -25.24 -2.40 -0.83
CA THR A 333 -26.32 -1.84 -1.65
C THR A 333 -27.51 -1.31 -0.83
N THR A 334 -27.40 -1.27 0.50
CA THR A 334 -28.45 -0.77 1.40
C THR A 334 -27.99 0.46 2.18
N TYR A 335 -27.37 0.28 3.35
CA TYR A 335 -27.01 1.38 4.25
C TYR A 335 -26.18 2.50 3.59
N PRO A 336 -25.02 2.22 2.94
CA PRO A 336 -24.22 3.28 2.34
C PRO A 336 -24.93 3.97 1.18
N VAL A 337 -25.82 3.28 0.46
CA VAL A 337 -26.66 3.89 -0.59
C VAL A 337 -27.64 4.89 0.03
N GLU A 338 -28.37 4.49 1.07
CA GLU A 338 -29.28 5.40 1.81
C GLU A 338 -28.53 6.60 2.42
N LEU A 339 -27.31 6.38 2.91
CA LEU A 339 -26.46 7.45 3.45
C LEU A 339 -26.10 8.48 2.37
N MET A 340 -25.72 8.01 1.17
CA MET A 340 -25.46 8.91 0.05
C MET A 340 -26.73 9.66 -0.36
N GLU A 341 -27.89 9.01 -0.45
CA GLU A 341 -29.15 9.68 -0.80
C GLU A 341 -29.50 10.86 0.13
N VAL A 342 -29.19 10.75 1.43
CA VAL A 342 -29.54 11.80 2.40
C VAL A 342 -28.44 12.84 2.62
N ALA A 343 -27.18 12.53 2.36
CA ALA A 343 -26.05 13.38 2.75
C ALA A 343 -24.80 13.27 1.85
N GLU A 344 -24.95 12.90 0.58
CA GLU A 344 -23.83 12.67 -0.36
C GLU A 344 -22.70 13.72 -0.28
N SER A 345 -23.04 15.02 -0.21
CA SER A 345 -22.05 16.11 -0.21
C SER A 345 -21.17 16.18 1.04
N ALA A 346 -21.56 15.50 2.13
CA ALA A 346 -20.77 15.48 3.35
C ALA A 346 -19.58 14.52 3.26
N PHE A 347 -19.75 13.39 2.56
CA PHE A 347 -18.85 12.26 2.55
C PHE A 347 -17.99 12.21 1.28
N ASP A 348 -16.71 11.91 1.45
CA ASP A 348 -15.79 11.62 0.34
C ASP A 348 -15.96 10.17 -0.15
N GLY A 349 -16.37 9.27 0.75
CA GLY A 349 -16.52 7.86 0.46
C GLY A 349 -17.16 7.06 1.59
N VAL A 350 -17.15 5.74 1.42
CA VAL A 350 -17.62 4.76 2.42
C VAL A 350 -16.53 3.73 2.70
N ALA A 351 -16.61 3.07 3.84
CA ALA A 351 -15.67 2.05 4.26
C ALA A 351 -16.34 0.70 4.50
N PHE A 352 -15.64 -0.38 4.11
CA PHE A 352 -16.09 -1.75 4.26
C PHE A 352 -15.14 -2.61 5.11
N HIS A 353 -15.72 -3.59 5.81
CA HIS A 353 -15.06 -4.60 6.63
C HIS A 353 -15.32 -6.01 6.09
N CYS A 354 -14.47 -6.98 6.45
CA CYS A 354 -14.50 -8.34 5.88
C CYS A 354 -15.38 -9.36 6.62
N TYR A 355 -16.11 -8.98 7.68
CA TYR A 355 -16.72 -9.94 8.59
C TYR A 355 -18.07 -10.49 8.10
N GLY A 356 -18.62 -9.92 7.03
CA GLY A 356 -19.85 -10.38 6.38
C GLY A 356 -19.91 -9.97 4.92
N GLY A 357 -20.52 -10.81 4.08
CA GLY A 357 -20.65 -10.57 2.64
C GLY A 357 -19.43 -10.99 1.83
N THR A 358 -19.32 -10.47 0.61
CA THR A 358 -18.22 -10.76 -0.31
C THR A 358 -17.64 -9.48 -0.92
N VAL A 359 -16.34 -9.48 -1.19
CA VAL A 359 -15.60 -8.27 -1.62
C VAL A 359 -16.15 -7.62 -2.90
N ASP A 360 -16.80 -8.38 -3.77
CA ASP A 360 -17.41 -7.87 -5.00
C ASP A 360 -18.65 -7.01 -4.76
N GLU A 361 -19.34 -7.14 -3.63
CA GLU A 361 -20.52 -6.33 -3.29
C GLU A 361 -20.18 -4.84 -3.20
N GLN A 362 -18.95 -4.47 -2.84
CA GLN A 362 -18.54 -3.05 -2.84
C GLN A 362 -18.46 -2.46 -4.27
N SER A 363 -18.29 -3.30 -5.30
CA SER A 363 -18.39 -2.84 -6.70
C SER A 363 -19.83 -2.47 -7.07
N ASP A 364 -20.85 -3.03 -6.41
CA ASP A 364 -22.24 -2.62 -6.61
C ASP A 364 -22.47 -1.21 -6.05
N PHE A 365 -21.85 -0.87 -4.90
CA PHE A 365 -21.85 0.51 -4.40
C PHE A 365 -21.15 1.45 -5.39
N TYR A 366 -19.97 1.07 -5.91
CA TYR A 366 -19.26 1.87 -6.90
C TYR A 366 -20.09 2.12 -8.17
N ALA A 367 -20.83 1.12 -8.64
CA ALA A 367 -21.69 1.25 -9.81
C ALA A 367 -22.79 2.31 -9.64
N LEU A 368 -23.28 2.51 -8.41
CA LEU A 368 -24.26 3.54 -8.07
C LEU A 368 -23.62 4.91 -7.82
N TYR A 369 -22.45 4.94 -7.18
CA TYR A 369 -21.75 6.16 -6.78
C TYR A 369 -20.27 6.18 -7.22
N PRO A 370 -19.98 6.22 -8.54
CA PRO A 370 -18.61 6.08 -9.05
C PRO A 370 -17.68 7.27 -8.73
N SER A 371 -18.25 8.39 -8.28
CA SER A 371 -17.50 9.56 -7.80
C SER A 371 -17.05 9.43 -6.34
N LYS A 372 -17.56 8.42 -5.61
CA LYS A 372 -17.27 8.19 -4.20
C LYS A 372 -16.14 7.18 -4.04
N GLU A 373 -15.32 7.45 -3.04
CA GLU A 373 -14.20 6.59 -2.69
C GLU A 373 -14.68 5.37 -1.90
N ILE A 374 -14.03 4.23 -2.11
CA ILE A 374 -14.25 3.02 -1.33
C ILE A 374 -12.98 2.75 -0.51
N TYR A 375 -13.16 2.56 0.79
CA TYR A 375 -12.10 2.21 1.72
C TYR A 375 -12.33 0.79 2.24
N PHE A 376 -11.27 -0.01 2.36
CA PHE A 376 -11.31 -1.25 3.14
C PHE A 376 -10.50 -1.02 4.41
N THR A 377 -11.19 -0.95 5.55
CA THR A 377 -10.65 -0.36 6.79
C THR A 377 -10.50 -1.35 7.93
N GLU A 378 -11.05 -2.57 7.81
CA GLU A 378 -10.93 -3.55 8.87
C GLU A 378 -11.12 -5.00 8.41
N CYS A 379 -10.23 -5.85 8.92
CA CYS A 379 -10.35 -7.30 8.91
C CYS A 379 -9.43 -7.86 10.00
N SER A 380 -9.80 -8.98 10.62
CA SER A 380 -8.96 -9.60 11.66
C SER A 380 -8.37 -10.91 11.17
N GLY A 381 -7.12 -11.18 11.54
CA GLY A 381 -6.55 -12.51 11.41
C GLY A 381 -7.20 -13.46 12.43
N THR A 382 -7.21 -14.75 12.12
CA THR A 382 -7.79 -15.77 13.01
C THR A 382 -6.65 -16.60 13.63
N PRO A 383 -6.53 -16.68 14.96
CA PRO A 383 -5.53 -17.53 15.59
C PRO A 383 -5.65 -19.00 15.18
N GLY A 384 -4.49 -19.66 14.99
CA GLY A 384 -4.43 -21.10 14.71
C GLY A 384 -4.80 -21.55 13.30
N THR A 385 -5.16 -20.63 12.40
CA THR A 385 -5.38 -20.94 10.97
C THR A 385 -4.09 -21.23 10.22
N ASP A 386 -4.22 -21.97 9.11
CA ASP A 386 -3.12 -22.35 8.24
C ASP A 386 -2.53 -21.15 7.48
N TRP A 387 -1.20 -21.06 7.49
CA TRP A 387 -0.42 -20.01 6.82
C TRP A 387 -0.82 -19.81 5.36
N TRP A 388 -0.86 -20.89 4.58
CA TRP A 388 -1.03 -20.78 3.13
C TRP A 388 -2.47 -20.45 2.75
N THR A 389 -3.42 -21.01 3.48
CA THR A 389 -4.85 -20.71 3.35
C THR A 389 -5.11 -19.21 3.53
N ASP A 390 -4.51 -18.60 4.55
CA ASP A 390 -4.71 -17.18 4.83
C ASP A 390 -3.92 -16.27 3.88
N ILE A 391 -2.72 -16.66 3.43
CA ILE A 391 -2.03 -15.92 2.37
C ILE A 391 -2.88 -15.91 1.08
N LYS A 392 -3.45 -17.05 0.69
CA LYS A 392 -4.36 -17.09 -0.47
C LYS A 392 -5.58 -16.19 -0.27
N TYR A 393 -6.26 -16.30 0.87
CA TYR A 393 -7.43 -15.47 1.16
C TYR A 393 -7.09 -13.97 1.20
N SER A 394 -6.05 -13.59 1.93
CA SER A 394 -5.64 -12.19 2.07
C SER A 394 -5.26 -11.57 0.73
N MET A 395 -4.47 -12.27 -0.10
CA MET A 395 -4.09 -11.77 -1.42
C MET A 395 -5.28 -11.73 -2.39
N ASN A 396 -6.04 -12.83 -2.51
CA ASN A 396 -7.12 -12.96 -3.47
C ASN A 396 -8.32 -12.06 -3.13
N THR A 397 -8.70 -12.01 -1.86
CA THR A 397 -9.92 -11.32 -1.42
C THR A 397 -9.63 -9.91 -0.93
N LEU A 398 -8.63 -9.72 -0.05
CA LEU A 398 -8.45 -8.44 0.66
C LEU A 398 -7.56 -7.46 -0.12
N TRP A 399 -6.40 -7.91 -0.60
CA TRP A 399 -5.38 -7.02 -1.17
C TRP A 399 -5.55 -6.83 -2.68
N ILE A 400 -5.41 -7.90 -3.48
CA ILE A 400 -5.65 -7.79 -4.94
C ILE A 400 -7.16 -7.66 -5.19
N GLY A 401 -7.97 -8.49 -4.53
CA GLY A 401 -9.44 -8.48 -4.66
C GLY A 401 -10.07 -7.16 -4.23
N GLY A 402 -9.68 -6.62 -3.07
CA GLY A 402 -10.19 -5.34 -2.60
C GLY A 402 -9.91 -4.21 -3.59
N LEU A 403 -8.69 -4.12 -4.10
CA LEU A 403 -8.32 -3.11 -5.09
C LEU A 403 -8.97 -3.36 -6.46
N ALA A 404 -9.14 -4.62 -6.88
CA ALA A 404 -9.88 -4.96 -8.09
C ALA A 404 -11.35 -4.53 -8.01
N ASN A 405 -11.90 -4.50 -6.79
CA ASN A 405 -13.24 -3.99 -6.48
C ASN A 405 -13.22 -2.55 -5.93
N TRP A 406 -12.35 -1.68 -6.46
CA TRP A 406 -12.37 -0.23 -6.21
C TRP A 406 -11.93 0.26 -4.83
N ALA A 407 -11.53 -0.61 -3.90
CA ALA A 407 -10.96 -0.15 -2.64
C ALA A 407 -9.70 0.69 -2.89
N ARG A 408 -9.48 1.69 -2.04
CA ARG A 408 -8.28 2.54 -2.03
C ARG A 408 -7.33 2.18 -0.90
N THR A 409 -7.78 1.43 0.10
CA THR A 409 -6.94 1.03 1.24
C THR A 409 -7.00 -0.48 1.46
N GLY A 410 -6.04 -1.00 2.20
CA GLY A 410 -6.09 -2.35 2.75
C GLY A 410 -5.62 -2.37 4.21
N LEU A 411 -6.55 -2.41 5.17
CA LEU A 411 -6.22 -2.33 6.59
C LEU A 411 -6.64 -3.59 7.35
N MET A 412 -5.72 -4.14 8.16
CA MET A 412 -6.06 -5.11 9.19
C MET A 412 -6.53 -4.40 10.46
N TRP A 413 -7.13 -5.17 11.38
CA TRP A 413 -7.63 -4.66 12.65
C TRP A 413 -6.46 -4.26 13.56
N ASN A 414 -5.91 -5.16 14.35
CA ASN A 414 -4.78 -4.83 15.22
C ASN A 414 -3.43 -4.83 14.47
N ILE A 415 -2.65 -3.77 14.66
CA ILE A 415 -1.23 -3.75 14.26
C ILE A 415 -0.44 -4.75 15.10
N ALA A 416 -0.58 -4.70 16.42
CA ALA A 416 0.15 -5.57 17.33
C ALA A 416 -0.77 -6.14 18.42
N GLU A 417 -0.59 -7.42 18.70
CA GLU A 417 -1.22 -8.15 19.81
C GLU A 417 -0.17 -8.97 20.55
N ASP A 418 -0.45 -9.38 21.78
CA ASP A 418 0.40 -10.35 22.47
C ASP A 418 -0.05 -11.79 22.18
N GLU A 419 0.67 -12.74 22.75
CA GLU A 419 0.40 -14.18 22.65
C GLU A 419 -0.99 -14.61 23.18
N ALA A 420 -1.68 -13.73 23.91
CA ALA A 420 -3.01 -13.94 24.47
C ALA A 420 -4.07 -12.97 23.88
N ALA A 421 -3.73 -12.20 22.85
CA ALA A 421 -4.56 -11.13 22.28
C ALA A 421 -5.01 -10.07 23.31
N LEU A 422 -4.10 -9.69 24.23
CA LEU A 422 -4.31 -8.70 25.28
C LEU A 422 -3.48 -7.42 25.05
N PRO A 423 -3.85 -6.28 25.68
CA PRO A 423 -5.06 -6.08 26.51
C PRO A 423 -6.36 -6.05 25.69
N LEU A 424 -7.36 -6.73 26.23
CA LEU A 424 -8.76 -6.69 25.80
C LEU A 424 -9.61 -6.13 26.94
N LEU A 425 -10.70 -5.45 26.63
CA LEU A 425 -11.69 -5.03 27.62
C LEU A 425 -12.20 -6.25 28.38
N PRO A 426 -12.19 -6.28 29.73
CA PRO A 426 -12.63 -7.45 30.48
C PRO A 426 -14.10 -7.85 30.25
N THR A 427 -14.91 -6.92 29.76
CA THR A 427 -16.32 -7.17 29.45
C THR A 427 -16.54 -7.61 28.01
N ALA A 428 -15.57 -7.38 27.11
CA ALA A 428 -15.67 -7.69 25.69
C ALA A 428 -15.91 -9.19 25.47
N ASN A 429 -16.72 -9.49 24.46
CA ASN A 429 -17.09 -10.86 24.09
C ASN A 429 -16.85 -11.16 22.60
N ASP A 430 -16.32 -10.18 21.87
CA ASP A 430 -15.69 -10.29 20.57
C ASP A 430 -14.21 -10.67 20.74
N CYS A 431 -13.62 -11.27 19.69
CA CYS A 431 -12.24 -11.76 19.71
C CYS A 431 -11.88 -12.59 20.97
N VAL A 432 -12.84 -13.26 21.63
CA VAL A 432 -12.60 -14.01 22.88
C VAL A 432 -11.75 -15.24 22.70
N ASP A 433 -11.84 -15.89 21.53
CA ASP A 433 -10.95 -16.96 21.10
C ASP A 433 -9.66 -16.40 20.44
N GLY A 434 -9.46 -15.08 20.57
CA GLY A 434 -8.38 -14.29 20.00
C GLY A 434 -8.72 -13.77 18.61
N CYS A 435 -8.25 -12.55 18.34
CA CYS A 435 -7.93 -12.10 16.99
C CYS A 435 -6.40 -12.20 16.80
N ARG A 436 -5.93 -12.17 15.56
CA ARG A 436 -4.50 -12.16 15.24
C ARG A 436 -4.15 -10.87 14.49
N GLY A 437 -3.31 -10.05 15.10
CA GLY A 437 -2.79 -8.81 14.54
C GLY A 437 -1.67 -9.06 13.52
N ILE A 438 -1.18 -7.97 12.93
CA ILE A 438 -0.09 -8.00 11.94
C ILE A 438 1.21 -8.57 12.56
N VAL A 439 1.48 -8.25 13.83
CA VAL A 439 2.60 -8.79 14.60
C VAL A 439 2.15 -9.28 15.98
N THR A 440 2.69 -10.41 16.42
CA THR A 440 2.60 -10.87 17.81
C THR A 440 3.83 -10.41 18.59
N ILE A 441 3.64 -9.69 19.70
CA ILE A 441 4.70 -9.24 20.61
C ILE A 441 4.70 -10.12 21.85
N ASN A 442 5.78 -10.87 22.06
CA ASN A 442 5.88 -11.79 23.19
C ASN A 442 6.31 -11.05 24.46
N THR A 443 5.82 -11.52 25.61
CA THR A 443 6.13 -10.95 26.93
C THR A 443 7.63 -10.96 27.28
N ASN A 444 8.43 -11.82 26.64
CA ASN A 444 9.88 -11.90 26.81
C ASN A 444 10.69 -10.89 25.96
N GLY A 445 10.02 -9.99 25.22
CA GLY A 445 10.67 -8.99 24.38
C GLY A 445 11.11 -9.47 22.99
N THR A 446 10.59 -10.60 22.52
CA THR A 446 10.66 -11.01 21.11
C THR A 446 9.35 -10.72 20.38
N TYR A 447 9.34 -10.88 19.05
CA TYR A 447 8.13 -10.71 18.24
C TYR A 447 8.09 -11.74 17.11
N VAL A 448 6.90 -11.94 16.54
CA VAL A 448 6.65 -12.78 15.36
C VAL A 448 5.77 -11.99 14.39
N LEU A 449 6.23 -11.83 13.15
CA LEU A 449 5.40 -11.28 12.07
C LEU A 449 4.44 -12.38 11.61
N ASN A 450 3.13 -12.08 11.61
CA ASN A 450 2.11 -13.06 11.23
C ASN A 450 1.88 -13.05 9.70
N GLN A 451 1.12 -14.01 9.18
CA GLN A 451 0.79 -14.07 7.75
C GLN A 451 0.17 -12.79 7.19
N GLU A 452 -0.56 -12.05 8.02
CA GLU A 452 -1.11 -10.74 7.71
C GLU A 452 -0.03 -9.75 7.25
N PHE A 453 1.12 -9.73 7.92
CA PHE A 453 2.25 -8.87 7.55
C PHE A 453 2.74 -9.18 6.14
N TYR A 454 2.91 -10.46 5.80
CA TYR A 454 3.57 -10.82 4.55
C TYR A 454 2.70 -10.58 3.31
N GLY A 455 1.37 -10.70 3.44
CA GLY A 455 0.44 -10.27 2.39
C GLY A 455 0.45 -8.74 2.22
N LEU A 456 0.35 -8.01 3.34
CA LEU A 456 0.41 -6.54 3.34
C LEU A 456 1.72 -6.01 2.77
N ALA A 457 2.86 -6.61 3.11
CA ALA A 457 4.17 -6.18 2.64
C ALA A 457 4.29 -6.27 1.11
N GLN A 458 3.80 -7.37 0.53
CA GLN A 458 3.78 -7.55 -0.92
C GLN A 458 2.90 -6.51 -1.63
N ALA A 459 1.71 -6.25 -1.08
CA ALA A 459 0.77 -5.29 -1.65
C ALA A 459 1.25 -3.83 -1.50
N SER A 460 1.76 -3.48 -0.32
CA SER A 460 2.26 -2.14 0.00
C SER A 460 3.48 -1.77 -0.85
N LYS A 461 4.45 -2.66 -1.00
CA LYS A 461 5.67 -2.41 -1.80
C LYS A 461 5.37 -1.97 -3.23
N ALA A 462 4.29 -2.48 -3.82
CA ALA A 462 3.91 -2.17 -5.19
C ALA A 462 3.44 -0.72 -5.41
N ILE A 463 2.98 -0.03 -4.35
CA ILE A 463 2.24 1.24 -4.46
C ILE A 463 2.89 2.43 -3.75
N ILE A 464 3.94 2.20 -2.96
CA ILE A 464 4.60 3.26 -2.17
C ILE A 464 5.20 4.33 -3.09
N PRO A 465 5.05 5.64 -2.82
CA PRO A 465 5.70 6.67 -3.62
C PRO A 465 7.20 6.41 -3.81
N LYS A 466 7.66 6.43 -5.06
CA LYS A 466 9.08 6.19 -5.36
C LYS A 466 9.99 7.32 -4.86
N ASP A 467 9.45 8.53 -4.94
CA ASP A 467 10.12 9.78 -4.62
C ASP A 467 9.45 10.40 -3.39
N VAL A 468 10.24 11.10 -2.56
CA VAL A 468 9.70 11.87 -1.44
C VAL A 468 8.72 12.93 -1.96
N GLY A 469 7.49 12.94 -1.42
CA GLY A 469 6.42 13.82 -1.86
C GLY A 469 5.77 13.43 -3.19
N GLY A 470 6.12 12.26 -3.76
CA GLY A 470 5.49 11.72 -4.96
C GLY A 470 4.10 11.12 -4.71
N PRO A 471 3.34 10.84 -5.79
CA PRO A 471 2.05 10.20 -5.68
C PRO A 471 2.18 8.73 -5.27
N PHE A 472 1.13 8.20 -4.65
CA PHE A 472 0.96 6.76 -4.46
C PHE A 472 0.56 6.08 -5.78
N GLY A 473 0.71 4.76 -5.84
CA GLY A 473 0.31 3.95 -6.98
C GLY A 473 -1.17 4.06 -7.32
N GLN A 474 -1.47 3.98 -8.61
CA GLN A 474 -2.81 3.80 -9.15
C GLN A 474 -2.93 2.39 -9.71
N ARG A 475 -4.11 1.78 -9.58
CA ARG A 475 -4.40 0.51 -10.27
C ARG A 475 -4.49 0.77 -11.78
N ILE A 476 -3.90 -0.12 -12.56
CA ILE A 476 -3.99 -0.13 -14.02
C ILE A 476 -4.54 -1.47 -14.50
N GLU A 477 -5.02 -1.51 -15.73
CA GLU A 477 -5.62 -2.71 -16.30
C GLU A 477 -4.60 -3.81 -16.53
N ASN A 478 -5.04 -5.05 -16.30
CA ASN A 478 -4.31 -6.22 -16.73
C ASN A 478 -5.23 -7.38 -17.08
N THR A 479 -4.74 -8.26 -17.93
CA THR A 479 -5.37 -9.54 -18.24
C THR A 479 -4.36 -10.67 -18.13
N VAL A 480 -4.84 -11.87 -17.83
CA VAL A 480 -4.03 -13.09 -17.84
C VAL A 480 -4.64 -14.06 -18.84
N GLU A 481 -3.83 -14.56 -19.77
CA GLU A 481 -4.24 -15.53 -20.79
C GLU A 481 -3.36 -16.78 -20.73
N GLY A 482 -3.84 -17.92 -21.22
CA GLY A 482 -3.05 -19.15 -21.38
C GLY A 482 -3.70 -20.37 -20.73
N SER A 483 -3.02 -21.52 -20.78
CA SER A 483 -3.58 -22.77 -20.23
C SER A 483 -3.58 -22.85 -18.69
N ALA A 484 -2.84 -21.96 -18.03
CA ALA A 484 -2.71 -21.86 -16.57
C ALA A 484 -2.98 -20.42 -16.07
N ASP A 485 -3.81 -19.66 -16.80
CA ASP A 485 -4.26 -18.33 -16.39
C ASP A 485 -4.93 -18.34 -15.02
N TRP A 486 -5.78 -19.34 -14.77
CA TRP A 486 -6.49 -19.56 -13.51
C TRP A 486 -5.57 -19.65 -12.29
N ALA A 487 -4.28 -20.00 -12.48
CA ALA A 487 -3.33 -20.16 -11.39
C ALA A 487 -2.80 -18.82 -10.85
N LEU A 488 -2.91 -17.74 -11.63
CA LEU A 488 -2.33 -16.44 -11.31
C LEU A 488 -3.39 -15.39 -11.01
N ILE A 489 -3.41 -14.89 -9.78
CA ILE A 489 -4.18 -13.70 -9.41
C ILE A 489 -3.24 -12.50 -9.42
N VAL A 490 -3.55 -11.48 -10.24
CA VAL A 490 -2.63 -10.40 -10.59
C VAL A 490 -3.21 -9.03 -10.26
N GLY A 491 -2.46 -8.22 -9.52
CA GLY A 491 -2.67 -6.78 -9.40
C GLY A 491 -1.58 -6.03 -10.16
N SER A 492 -1.95 -5.01 -10.95
CA SER A 492 -1.04 -4.17 -11.72
C SER A 492 -1.15 -2.71 -11.33
N TYR A 493 -0.02 -2.05 -11.15
CA TYR A 493 0.04 -0.71 -10.58
C TYR A 493 1.03 0.19 -11.31
N MET A 494 0.70 1.48 -11.37
CA MET A 494 1.57 2.53 -11.88
C MET A 494 1.75 3.62 -10.80
N THR A 495 3.00 3.98 -10.51
CA THR A 495 3.36 5.06 -9.59
C THR A 495 4.08 6.15 -10.37
N GLY A 496 3.46 7.33 -10.44
CA GLY A 496 4.08 8.52 -11.00
C GLY A 496 5.31 8.97 -10.21
N ARG A 497 6.22 9.69 -10.88
CA ARG A 497 7.47 10.19 -10.28
C ARG A 497 7.57 11.69 -10.40
N VAL A 498 8.09 12.33 -9.36
CA VAL A 498 8.37 13.78 -9.35
C VAL A 498 9.82 14.04 -9.77
N SER A 499 10.71 13.07 -9.58
CA SER A 499 12.13 13.16 -9.92
C SER A 499 12.44 12.78 -11.38
N SER A 500 11.47 12.24 -12.12
CA SER A 500 11.65 11.68 -13.45
C SER A 500 10.35 11.69 -14.26
N THR A 501 10.47 11.69 -15.60
CA THR A 501 9.36 11.48 -16.54
C THR A 501 8.98 10.01 -16.69
N SER A 502 9.85 9.09 -16.25
CA SER A 502 9.53 7.67 -16.15
C SER A 502 8.62 7.39 -14.96
N ASN A 503 7.57 6.58 -15.16
CA ASN A 503 6.76 6.02 -14.09
C ASN A 503 7.36 4.69 -13.61
N ARG A 504 7.10 4.34 -12.34
CA ARG A 504 7.36 2.99 -11.84
C ARG A 504 6.11 2.14 -12.09
N TYR A 505 6.31 0.93 -12.57
CA TYR A 505 5.26 -0.06 -12.72
C TYR A 505 5.55 -1.24 -11.81
N SER A 506 4.49 -1.84 -11.28
CA SER A 506 4.58 -2.93 -10.33
C SER A 506 3.54 -4.00 -10.64
N LEU A 507 3.91 -5.28 -10.50
CA LEU A 507 2.95 -6.38 -10.40
C LEU A 507 3.02 -6.99 -9.01
N VAL A 508 1.86 -7.40 -8.49
CA VAL A 508 1.74 -8.32 -7.36
C VAL A 508 1.01 -9.55 -7.87
N VAL A 509 1.67 -10.70 -7.82
CA VAL A 509 1.18 -11.95 -8.40
C VAL A 509 1.11 -13.02 -7.33
N LEU A 510 -0.09 -13.51 -7.03
CA LEU A 510 -0.31 -14.74 -6.28
C LEU A 510 -0.34 -15.90 -7.29
N ASN A 511 0.63 -16.80 -7.22
CA ASN A 511 0.50 -18.13 -7.82
C ASN A 511 -0.02 -19.08 -6.74
N TRP A 512 -1.28 -19.49 -6.89
CA TRP A 512 -1.95 -20.37 -5.94
C TRP A 512 -2.07 -21.82 -6.41
N ASP A 513 -1.37 -22.23 -7.47
CA ASP A 513 -1.36 -23.62 -7.94
C ASP A 513 -0.58 -24.52 -6.98
N ASP A 514 -1.24 -24.86 -5.89
CA ASP A 514 -0.79 -25.84 -4.91
C ASP A 514 -1.21 -27.27 -5.29
N SER A 515 -1.89 -27.46 -6.44
CA SER A 515 -2.44 -28.73 -6.94
C SER A 515 -3.10 -29.59 -5.84
N SER A 516 -3.71 -28.93 -4.84
CA SER A 516 -4.20 -29.54 -3.60
C SER A 516 -5.47 -30.38 -3.76
N ALA A 517 -6.06 -30.42 -4.96
CA ALA A 517 -7.21 -31.28 -5.29
C ALA A 517 -6.96 -32.79 -5.01
N THR A 518 -5.69 -33.19 -4.81
CA THR A 518 -5.26 -34.54 -4.47
C THR A 518 -5.10 -34.81 -2.97
N GLY A 519 -5.38 -33.81 -2.11
CA GLY A 519 -5.21 -33.89 -0.65
C GLY A 519 -3.76 -33.74 -0.18
N THR A 520 -2.80 -33.57 -1.09
CA THR A 520 -1.40 -33.23 -0.79
C THR A 520 -1.00 -32.00 -1.61
N VAL A 521 -0.41 -30.99 -0.96
CA VAL A 521 0.11 -29.80 -1.66
C VAL A 521 1.30 -30.22 -2.54
N THR A 522 1.14 -30.05 -3.85
CA THR A 522 2.17 -30.30 -4.86
C THR A 522 2.38 -28.98 -5.62
N PRO A 523 3.21 -28.07 -5.11
CA PRO A 523 3.30 -26.71 -5.65
C PRO A 523 3.81 -26.72 -7.10
N VAL A 524 3.09 -26.07 -8.01
CA VAL A 524 3.46 -25.94 -9.42
C VAL A 524 3.84 -24.50 -9.72
N SER A 525 5.12 -24.28 -10.04
CA SER A 525 5.56 -22.99 -10.55
C SER A 525 4.99 -22.77 -11.97
N VAL A 526 4.57 -21.55 -12.28
CA VAL A 526 3.94 -21.19 -13.55
C VAL A 526 4.91 -20.39 -14.42
N PRO A 527 5.43 -20.97 -15.53
CA PRO A 527 6.20 -20.23 -16.52
C PRO A 527 5.31 -19.21 -17.25
N ALA A 528 5.64 -17.93 -17.14
CA ALA A 528 4.84 -16.85 -17.69
C ALA A 528 5.66 -15.85 -18.51
N THR A 529 4.94 -15.06 -19.31
CA THR A 529 5.44 -13.81 -19.87
C THR A 529 4.69 -12.63 -19.28
N ILE A 530 5.39 -11.52 -19.08
CA ILE A 530 4.83 -10.21 -18.74
C ILE A 530 4.94 -9.36 -20.00
N GLU A 531 3.81 -8.96 -20.56
CA GLU A 531 3.68 -8.15 -21.75
C GLU A 531 3.33 -6.71 -21.37
N PHE A 532 4.13 -5.76 -21.84
CA PHE A 532 3.93 -4.35 -21.61
C PHE A 532 4.37 -3.57 -22.84
N ARG A 533 3.45 -2.76 -23.41
CA ARG A 533 3.68 -1.94 -24.62
C ARG A 533 4.39 -2.70 -25.77
N GLY A 534 3.95 -3.93 -26.02
CA GLY A 534 4.41 -4.76 -27.15
C GLY A 534 5.77 -5.45 -26.97
N VAL A 535 6.42 -5.32 -25.81
CA VAL A 535 7.63 -6.09 -25.44
C VAL A 535 7.32 -7.03 -24.29
N ARG A 536 8.10 -8.11 -24.16
CA ARG A 536 7.84 -9.15 -23.14
C ARG A 536 9.08 -9.53 -22.33
N ALA A 537 8.87 -9.78 -21.05
CA ALA A 537 9.84 -10.38 -20.12
C ALA A 537 9.34 -11.76 -19.69
N SER A 538 10.23 -12.76 -19.60
CA SER A 538 9.89 -14.10 -19.11
C SER A 538 10.19 -14.23 -17.62
N TYR A 539 9.25 -14.81 -16.87
CA TYR A 539 9.43 -15.10 -15.46
C TYR A 539 8.65 -16.37 -15.08
N THR A 540 9.23 -17.21 -14.22
CA THR A 540 8.54 -18.38 -13.69
C THR A 540 8.10 -18.08 -12.26
N PHE A 541 6.80 -17.89 -12.06
CA PHE A 541 6.23 -17.57 -10.75
C PHE A 541 6.20 -18.81 -9.85
N PRO A 542 6.97 -18.86 -8.74
CA PRO A 542 6.83 -19.94 -7.77
C PRO A 542 5.50 -19.82 -7.03
N VAL A 543 5.01 -20.92 -6.48
CA VAL A 543 3.81 -20.90 -5.62
C VAL A 543 4.06 -20.04 -4.40
N GLY A 544 3.17 -19.09 -4.17
CA GLY A 544 3.40 -17.97 -3.25
C GLY A 544 3.01 -16.64 -3.89
N VAL A 545 3.50 -15.56 -3.27
CA VAL A 545 3.30 -14.19 -3.73
C VAL A 545 4.62 -13.66 -4.24
N THR A 546 4.60 -13.05 -5.43
CA THR A 546 5.73 -12.36 -6.03
C THR A 546 5.35 -10.91 -6.34
N THR A 547 6.11 -9.95 -5.83
CA THR A 547 6.01 -8.55 -6.25
C THR A 547 7.24 -8.19 -7.07
N LEU A 548 7.03 -7.55 -8.23
CA LEU A 548 8.10 -7.15 -9.14
C LEU A 548 7.90 -5.72 -9.63
N THR A 549 8.98 -5.01 -9.94
CA THR A 549 8.92 -3.63 -10.44
C THR A 549 9.84 -3.35 -11.62
N TRP A 550 9.44 -2.40 -12.48
CA TRP A 550 10.25 -1.83 -13.57
C TRP A 550 9.92 -0.35 -13.77
N TYR A 551 10.70 0.33 -14.61
CA TYR A 551 10.41 1.71 -15.05
C TYR A 551 10.16 1.77 -16.55
N ALA A 552 9.27 2.68 -16.96
CA ALA A 552 9.11 3.09 -18.35
C ALA A 552 8.70 4.57 -18.44
N GLU A 553 9.06 5.24 -19.53
CA GLU A 553 8.67 6.63 -19.80
C GLU A 553 7.15 6.77 -19.81
N ALA A 554 6.62 7.83 -19.20
CA ALA A 554 5.22 8.21 -19.36
C ALA A 554 4.92 8.49 -20.85
N GLU A 555 3.74 8.09 -21.32
CA GLU A 555 3.28 8.39 -22.69
C GLU A 555 2.78 9.82 -22.87
#